data_AF-A0A0C3NFP0-F1
#
_entry.id   AF-A0A0C3NFP0-F1
#
_cell.length_a   1.000
_cell.length_b   1.000
_cell.length_c   1.000
_cell.angle_alpha   90.00
_cell.angle_beta   90.00
_cell.angle_gamma   90.00
#
_symmetry.space_group_name_H-M   'P 1'
#
loop_
_entity.id
_entity.type
_entity.pdbx_description
1 polymer ?
#
loop_
_entity_poly.entity_id
_entity_poly.type
_entity_poly.pdbx_seq_one_letter_code
_entity_poly.pdbx_strand_id
1 'polypeptide(L)' 'KPGEADIEQEFTSPENDQLILHVSEGFEVGDAGNYETLKSFIVKRKKEPKIKDQLHVV' A
#
# COMPACT_ATOMS: atom_id res chain seq x y z
N LYS A 1 -0.33 2.34 16.30
CA LYS A 1 -0.31 3.58 17.11
C LYS A 1 -0.18 4.79 16.18
N PRO A 2 -0.35 6.05 16.60
CA PRO A 2 -0.02 7.19 15.73
C PRO A 2 1.41 7.04 15.22
N GLY A 3 1.61 7.11 13.89
CA GLY A 3 2.91 6.93 13.25
C GLY A 3 3.25 5.50 12.80
N GLU A 4 2.47 4.48 13.21
CA GLU A 4 2.64 3.11 12.72
C GLU A 4 1.58 2.83 11.64
N ALA A 5 1.99 2.38 10.46
CA ALA A 5 1.09 1.94 9.40
C ALA A 5 1.66 0.69 8.72
N ASP A 6 0.78 -0.24 8.36
CA ASP A 6 1.13 -1.43 7.59
C ASP A 6 0.54 -1.29 6.19
N ILE A 7 1.42 -1.27 5.18
CA ILE A 7 1.00 -1.11 3.78
C ILE A 7 0.16 -2.29 3.27
N GLU A 8 0.30 -3.48 3.87
CA GLU A 8 -0.52 -4.65 3.52
C GLU A 8 -1.91 -4.59 4.17
N GLN A 9 -2.13 -3.69 5.14
CA GLN A 9 -3.45 -3.47 5.70
C GLN A 9 -4.35 -2.75 4.68
N GLU A 10 -5.50 -3.35 4.43
CA GLU A 10 -6.53 -2.80 3.55
C GLU A 10 -7.52 -1.95 4.34
N PHE A 11 -7.83 -0.78 3.78
CA PHE A 11 -8.92 0.06 4.26
C PHE A 11 -9.98 0.15 3.18
N THR A 12 -11.23 -0.12 3.57
CA THR A 12 -12.40 -0.05 2.69
C THR A 12 -13.37 1.02 3.18
N SER A 13 -14.17 1.55 2.26
CA SER A 13 -15.25 2.50 2.57
C SER A 13 -16.59 1.77 2.41
N PRO A 14 -17.55 1.96 3.34
CA PRO A 14 -18.90 1.43 3.19
C PRO A 14 -19.63 1.94 1.93
N GLU A 15 -19.24 3.12 1.43
CA GLU A 15 -19.81 3.76 0.25
C GLU A 15 -19.27 3.18 -1.06
N ASN A 16 -18.07 2.58 -1.05
CA ASN A 16 -17.46 1.93 -2.21
C ASN A 16 -16.47 0.84 -1.78
N ASP A 17 -16.92 -0.41 -1.82
CA ASP A 17 -16.14 -1.60 -1.47
C ASP A 17 -15.08 -1.97 -2.54
N GLN A 18 -15.13 -1.35 -3.72
CA GLN A 18 -14.13 -1.52 -4.77
C GLN A 18 -12.95 -0.56 -4.62
N LEU A 19 -13.07 0.46 -3.75
CA LEU A 19 -11.95 1.35 -3.42
C LEU A 19 -11.21 0.82 -2.18
N ILE A 20 -10.06 0.20 -2.44
CA ILE A 20 -9.16 -0.28 -1.39
C ILE A 20 -8.01 0.71 -1.23
N LEU A 21 -7.90 1.29 -0.04
CA LEU A 21 -6.81 2.21 0.31
C LEU A 21 -5.70 1.44 1.04
N HIS A 22 -4.47 1.71 0.63
CA HIS A 22 -3.25 1.23 1.27
C HIS A 22 -2.46 2.42 1.79
N VAL A 23 -2.06 2.37 3.06
CA VAL A 23 -1.30 3.44 3.70
C VAL A 23 0.04 2.88 4.13
N SER A 24 1.13 3.42 3.59
CA SER A 24 2.47 3.07 4.03
C SER A 24 2.83 3.82 5.31
N GLU A 25 3.78 3.27 6.06
CA GLU A 25 4.52 4.08 7.02
C GLU A 25 5.19 5.26 6.29
N GLY A 26 5.31 6.39 6.99
CA GLY A 26 6.06 7.53 6.48
C GLY A 26 7.53 7.16 6.28
N PHE A 27 8.20 7.81 5.35
CA PHE A 27 9.65 7.68 5.18
C PHE A 27 10.29 9.05 5.41
N GLU A 28 11.33 9.06 6.25
CA GLU A 28 12.16 10.23 6.48
C GLU A 28 13.40 10.20 5.58
N VAL A 29 14.10 11.33 5.50
CA VAL A 29 15.37 11.41 4.76
C VAL A 29 16.39 10.46 5.40
N GLY A 30 16.80 9.44 4.65
CA GLY A 30 17.74 8.41 5.12
C GLY A 30 17.08 7.08 5.52
N ASP A 31 15.75 7.01 5.53
CA ASP A 31 15.03 5.77 5.77
C ASP A 31 14.87 4.95 4.47
N ALA A 32 15.91 4.19 4.17
CA ALA A 32 15.90 3.26 3.03
C ALA A 32 14.95 2.06 3.24
N GLY A 33 14.61 1.73 4.49
CA GLY A 33 13.80 0.55 4.83
C GLY A 33 12.35 0.72 4.39
N ASN A 34 11.73 1.83 4.80
CA ASN A 34 10.34 2.13 4.44
C ASN A 34 10.20 2.40 2.93
N TYR A 35 11.20 3.02 2.31
CA TYR A 35 11.23 3.21 0.86
C TYR A 35 11.24 1.89 0.09
N GLU A 36 12.13 0.95 0.44
CA GLU A 36 12.19 -0.35 -0.25
C GLU A 36 10.96 -1.22 0.03
N THR A 37 10.32 -1.06 1.20
CA THR A 37 9.04 -1.70 1.53
C THR A 37 7.94 -1.22 0.58
N LEU A 38 7.77 0.10 0.42
CA LEU A 38 6.79 0.69 -0.50
C LEU A 38 7.04 0.25 -1.95
N LYS A 39 8.30 0.28 -2.40
CA LYS A 39 8.69 -0.14 -3.75
C LYS A 39 8.41 -1.62 -3.99
N SER A 40 8.71 -2.48 -3.02
CA SER A 40 8.42 -3.92 -3.09
C SER A 40 6.92 -4.19 -3.17
N PHE A 41 6.11 -3.46 -2.38
CA PHE A 41 4.66 -3.54 -2.43
C PHE A 41 4.10 -3.17 -3.81
N ILE A 42 4.53 -2.04 -4.39
CA ILE A 42 4.11 -1.60 -5.73
C ILE A 42 4.43 -2.68 -6.78
N VAL A 43 5.64 -3.23 -6.74
CA VAL A 43 6.07 -4.28 -7.69
C VAL A 43 5.27 -5.57 -7.51
N LYS A 44 4.97 -5.97 -6.26
CA LYS A 44 4.14 -7.13 -5.94
C LYS A 44 2.73 -6.94 -6.49
N ARG A 45 2.03 -5.87 -6.11
CA ARG A 45 0.65 -5.59 -6.53
C ARG A 45 0.53 -5.47 -8.04
N LYS A 46 1.48 -4.83 -8.72
CA LYS A 46 1.49 -4.77 -10.19
C LYS A 46 1.55 -6.15 -10.88
N LYS A 47 2.11 -7.16 -10.21
CA LYS A 47 2.28 -8.53 -10.75
C LYS A 47 1.17 -9.48 -10.34
N GLU A 48 0.18 -9.04 -9.55
CA GLU A 48 -0.92 -9.91 -9.13
C GLU A 48 -1.72 -10.40 -10.34
N PRO A 49 -2.03 -11.70 -10.42
CA PRO A 49 -2.72 -12.27 -11.59
C PRO A 49 -4.19 -11.84 -11.67
N LYS A 50 -4.79 -11.51 -10.53
CA LYS A 50 -6.17 -11.05 -10.43
C LYS A 50 -6.18 -9.53 -10.53
N ILE A 51 -6.93 -9.00 -11.50
CA ILE A 51 -7.04 -7.54 -11.73
C ILE A 51 -7.48 -6.80 -10.47
N LYS A 52 -8.41 -7.36 -9.69
CA LYS A 52 -8.89 -6.75 -8.44
C LYS A 52 -7.81 -6.59 -7.35
N ASP A 53 -6.71 -7.34 -7.47
CA ASP A 53 -5.61 -7.32 -6.51
C ASP A 53 -4.42 -6.47 -7.05
N GLN A 54 -4.56 -5.89 -8.25
CA GLN A 54 -3.53 -5.04 -8.86
C GLN A 54 -3.58 -3.60 -8.34
N LEU A 55 -2.42 -2.94 -8.34
CA LEU A 55 -2.33 -1.52 -8.04
C LEU A 55 -2.79 -0.69 -9.25
N HIS A 56 -3.83 0.11 -9.04
CA HIS A 56 -4.42 0.94 -10.10
C HIS A 56 -3.89 2.39 -10.11
N VAL A 57 -3.58 2.96 -8.94
CA VAL A 57 -3.14 4.35 -8.76
C VAL A 57 -2.25 4.49 -7.52
N VAL A 58 -1.33 5.47 -7.53
CA VAL A 58 -0.46 5.88 -6.40
C VAL A 58 -0.61 7.38 -6.19
#